data_AF-A0A0G1NJ54-F1
#
_entry.id   AF-A0A0G1NJ54-F1
#
_cell.length_a   1.000
_cell.length_b   1.000
_cell.length_c   1.000
_cell.angle_alpha   90.00
_cell.angle_beta   90.00
_cell.angle_gamma   90.00
#
_symmetry.space_group_name_H-M   'P 1'
#
loop_
_entity.id
_entity.type
_entity.pdbx_description
1 polymer ?
#
loop_
_entity_poly.entity_id
_entity_poly.type
_entity_poly.pdbx_seq_one_letter_code
_entity_poly.pdbx_strand_id
1 'polypeptide(L)'
;MTYTPFKRLLDIIVALTLSLVFLPVWILVPFLIVLSSPGPILYRHKRVGKFGQPFYMYKFRSMVVGADDILHKQNKQLLRKFKAGDWKLPAKDDPRITPLGRVLRALTIDEFPQIYNVLAGDMSMVGPRAYLGRELAEQVQKYPRTKKMLDLVMQVGTISKSYGKPL
;
A
#
# COMPACT_ATOMS: atom_id res chain seq x y z
N MET A 1 4.15 18.95 -5.64
CA MET A 1 3.30 19.67 -4.66
C MET A 1 4.06 19.71 -3.35
N THR A 2 4.46 20.90 -2.89
CA THR A 2 5.05 21.07 -1.57
C THR A 2 4.02 20.68 -0.50
N TYR A 3 4.40 19.80 0.41
CA TYR A 3 3.51 19.35 1.48
C TYR A 3 3.43 20.44 2.55
N THR A 4 2.43 21.31 2.45
CA THR A 4 2.25 22.45 3.35
C THR A 4 1.52 22.04 4.65
N PRO A 5 1.67 22.81 5.74
CA PRO A 5 0.88 22.60 6.96
C PRO A 5 -0.64 22.60 6.70
N PHE A 6 -1.10 23.42 5.75
CA PHE A 6 -2.50 23.42 5.31
C PHE A 6 -2.90 22.08 4.67
N LYS A 7 -2.06 21.53 3.78
CA LYS A 7 -2.30 20.21 3.19
C LYS A 7 -2.34 19.11 4.26
N ARG A 8 -1.50 19.22 5.29
CA ARG A 8 -1.51 18.31 6.44
C ARG A 8 -2.82 18.35 7.22
N LEU A 9 -3.28 19.56 7.52
CA LEU A 9 -4.53 19.76 8.24
C LEU A 9 -5.70 19.16 7.45
N LEU A 10 -5.76 19.42 6.14
CA LEU A 10 -6.77 18.84 5.26
C LEU A 10 -6.74 17.31 5.27
N ASP A 11 -5.55 16.71 5.17
CA ASP A 11 -5.39 15.24 5.22
C ASP A 11 -5.96 14.65 6.51
N ILE A 12 -5.66 15.28 7.66
CA ILE A 12 -6.15 14.82 8.96
C ILE A 12 -7.67 14.95 9.04
N ILE A 13 -8.24 16.09 8.64
CA ILE A 13 -9.69 16.32 8.66
C ILE A 13 -10.40 15.27 7.81
N VAL A 14 -9.95 15.05 6.58
CA VAL A 14 -10.56 14.07 5.68
C VAL A 14 -10.41 12.65 6.23
N ALA A 15 -9.23 12.29 6.74
CA ALA A 15 -8.98 10.99 7.34
C ALA A 15 -9.90 10.69 8.55
N LEU A 16 -10.12 11.67 9.42
CA LEU A 16 -11.00 11.54 10.59
C LEU A 16 -12.47 11.45 10.16
N THR A 17 -12.91 12.30 9.23
CA THR A 17 -14.28 12.26 8.70
C THR A 17 -14.58 10.91 8.05
N LEU A 18 -13.68 10.39 7.22
CA LEU A 18 -13.85 9.06 6.60
C LEU A 18 -13.85 7.95 7.66
N SER A 19 -13.00 8.05 8.69
CA SER A 19 -13.00 7.07 9.77
C SER A 19 -14.35 6.99 10.49
N LEU A 20 -14.98 8.15 10.73
CA LEU A 20 -16.27 8.24 11.39
C LEU A 20 -17.43 7.78 10.49
N VAL A 21 -17.49 8.27 9.24
CA VAL A 21 -18.55 7.92 8.28
C VAL A 21 -18.56 6.42 7.99
N PHE A 22 -17.38 5.80 7.92
CA PHE A 22 -17.24 4.38 7.61
C PHE A 22 -17.01 3.50 8.84
N LEU A 23 -17.40 3.97 10.03
CA LEU A 23 -17.31 3.20 11.27
C LEU A 23 -17.94 1.79 11.17
N PRO A 24 -19.07 1.58 10.47
CA PRO A 24 -19.60 0.22 10.25
C PRO A 24 -18.63 -0.69 9.48
N VAL A 25 -17.89 -0.16 8.51
CA VAL A 25 -16.90 -0.91 7.71
C VAL A 25 -15.73 -1.36 8.59
N TRP A 26 -15.27 -0.49 9.50
CA TRP A 26 -14.20 -0.80 10.45
C TRP A 26 -14.52 -1.95 11.41
N ILE A 27 -15.79 -2.26 11.62
CA ILE A 27 -16.23 -3.37 12.47
C ILE A 27 -16.55 -4.61 11.61
N LEU A 28 -17.35 -4.42 10.56
CA LEU A 28 -17.86 -5.52 9.74
C LEU A 28 -16.75 -6.24 8.96
N VAL A 29 -15.81 -5.49 8.36
CA VAL A 29 -14.77 -6.09 7.51
C VAL A 29 -13.82 -6.99 8.31
N PRO A 30 -13.26 -6.56 9.46
CA PRO A 30 -12.50 -7.44 10.34
C PRO A 30 -13.21 -8.73 10.70
N PHE A 31 -14.49 -8.64 11.06
CA PHE A 31 -15.31 -9.80 11.40
C PHE A 31 -15.44 -10.77 10.23
N LEU A 32 -15.78 -10.27 9.03
CA LEU A 32 -15.88 -11.10 7.83
C LEU A 32 -14.54 -11.75 7.44
N ILE A 33 -13.41 -11.05 7.64
CA ILE A 33 -12.07 -11.60 7.36
C ILE A 33 -11.75 -12.78 8.27
N VAL A 34 -12.05 -12.67 9.57
CA VAL A 34 -11.84 -13.76 10.54
C VAL A 34 -12.70 -14.97 10.20
N LEU A 35 -13.96 -14.76 9.80
CA LEU A 35 -14.85 -15.84 9.38
C LEU A 35 -14.43 -16.48 8.05
N SER A 36 -13.88 -15.69 7.12
CA SER A 36 -13.54 -16.16 5.79
C SER A 36 -12.25 -16.99 5.74
N SER A 37 -11.27 -16.75 6.61
CA SER A 37 -10.01 -17.51 6.65
C SER A 37 -9.24 -17.30 7.95
N PRO A 38 -8.41 -18.28 8.39
CA PRO A 38 -7.54 -18.09 9.54
C PRO A 38 -6.42 -17.07 9.26
N GLY A 39 -5.99 -16.35 10.30
CA GLY A 39 -4.83 -15.45 10.27
C GLY A 39 -5.13 -14.01 10.71
N PRO A 40 -4.17 -13.08 10.52
CA PRO A 40 -4.30 -11.69 10.97
C PRO A 40 -5.26 -10.86 10.11
N ILE A 41 -6.05 -9.99 10.72
CA ILE A 41 -7.02 -9.12 10.03
C ILE A 41 -6.30 -8.09 9.15
N LEU A 42 -5.23 -7.52 9.67
CA LEU A 42 -4.43 -6.51 8.98
C LEU A 42 -3.23 -7.17 8.29
N TYR A 43 -3.00 -6.75 7.06
CA TYR A 43 -1.78 -7.01 6.33
C TYR A 43 -0.96 -5.72 6.27
N ARG A 44 0.36 -5.83 6.51
CA ARG A 44 1.29 -4.71 6.41
C ARG A 44 2.37 -5.03 5.38
N HIS A 45 2.70 -4.04 4.55
CA HIS A 45 3.73 -4.17 3.53
C HIS A 45 4.70 -2.99 3.62
N LYS A 46 6.00 -3.27 3.72
CA LYS A 46 7.04 -2.25 3.68
C LYS A 46 7.08 -1.59 2.30
N ARG A 47 6.94 -0.26 2.26
CA ARG A 47 6.96 0.56 1.04
C ARG A 47 7.97 1.68 1.16
N VAL A 48 8.44 2.18 0.02
CA VAL A 48 9.28 3.37 -0.02
C VAL A 48 8.39 4.59 0.16
N GLY A 49 8.67 5.38 1.19
CA GLY A 49 8.02 6.65 1.48
C GLY A 49 8.95 7.82 1.25
N LYS A 50 8.75 8.88 2.05
CA LYS A 50 9.43 10.16 1.88
C LYS A 50 10.94 10.04 1.98
N PHE A 51 11.68 10.67 1.07
CA PHE A 51 13.15 10.65 1.03
C PHE A 51 13.75 9.23 1.04
N GLY A 52 13.02 8.26 0.47
CA GLY A 52 13.45 6.86 0.45
C GLY A 52 13.23 6.12 1.76
N GLN A 53 12.68 6.78 2.79
CA GLN A 53 12.46 6.17 4.10
C GLN A 53 11.34 5.13 4.03
N PRO A 54 11.58 3.89 4.46
CA PRO A 54 10.56 2.86 4.38
C PRO A 54 9.54 3.00 5.50
N PHE A 55 8.27 2.78 5.17
CA PHE A 55 7.17 2.72 6.15
C PHE A 55 6.30 1.47 5.91
N TYR A 56 5.49 1.11 6.91
CA TYR A 56 4.52 0.03 6.78
C TYR A 56 3.19 0.55 6.27
N MET A 57 2.82 0.18 5.06
CA MET A 57 1.49 0.47 4.51
C MET A 57 0.51 -0.60 4.98
N TYR A 58 -0.56 -0.18 5.64
CA TYR A 58 -1.57 -1.07 6.22
C TYR A 58 -2.75 -1.31 5.26
N LYS A 59 -3.25 -2.54 5.23
CA LYS A 59 -4.45 -2.95 4.49
C LYS A 59 -5.22 -3.98 5.28
N PHE A 60 -6.50 -4.14 4.97
CA PHE A 60 -7.19 -5.35 5.39
C PHE A 60 -6.66 -6.55 4.58
N ARG A 61 -6.61 -7.71 5.22
CA ARG A 61 -6.16 -8.94 4.58
C ARG A 61 -7.17 -9.35 3.49
N SER A 62 -6.78 -9.17 2.23
CA SER A 62 -7.54 -9.63 1.06
C SER A 62 -6.93 -10.89 0.42
N MET A 63 -5.75 -11.32 0.86
CA MET A 63 -5.01 -12.47 0.32
C MET A 63 -4.81 -13.56 1.38
N VAL A 64 -4.55 -14.79 0.93
CA VAL A 64 -4.17 -15.91 1.81
C VAL A 64 -2.88 -15.60 2.57
N VAL A 65 -2.71 -16.22 3.75
CA VAL A 65 -1.47 -16.10 4.51
C VAL A 65 -0.32 -16.71 3.69
N GLY A 66 0.82 -16.02 3.64
CA GLY A 66 1.96 -16.46 2.83
C GLY A 66 1.86 -16.12 1.33
N ALA A 67 0.93 -15.25 0.92
CA ALA A 67 0.77 -14.85 -0.49
C ALA A 67 2.05 -14.31 -1.17
N ASP A 68 2.95 -13.64 -0.44
CA ASP A 68 4.24 -13.21 -1.01
C ASP A 68 5.16 -14.42 -1.25
N ASP A 69 5.22 -15.38 -0.34
CA ASP A 69 6.00 -16.62 -0.52
C ASP A 69 5.47 -17.47 -1.68
N ILE A 70 4.14 -17.58 -1.83
CA ILE A 70 3.52 -18.27 -2.97
C ILE A 70 3.98 -17.65 -4.28
N LEU A 71 4.00 -16.31 -4.35
CA LEU A 71 4.42 -15.58 -5.55
C LEU A 71 5.92 -15.74 -5.83
N HIS A 72 6.79 -15.53 -4.83
CA HIS A 72 8.23 -15.42 -5.07
C HIS A 72 8.98 -16.75 -5.01
N LYS A 73 8.50 -17.72 -4.22
CA LYS A 73 9.20 -18.99 -3.98
C LYS A 73 8.55 -20.17 -4.68
N GLN A 74 7.21 -20.21 -4.72
CA GLN A 74 6.49 -21.42 -5.12
C GLN A 74 6.01 -21.38 -6.57
N ASN A 75 5.73 -20.20 -7.15
CA ASN A 75 5.15 -20.11 -8.48
C ASN A 75 5.90 -19.13 -9.41
N LYS A 76 6.98 -19.62 -10.04
CA LYS A 76 7.80 -18.84 -10.99
C LYS A 76 7.01 -18.34 -12.21
N GLN A 77 6.02 -19.08 -12.67
CA GLN A 77 5.19 -18.67 -13.81
C GLN A 77 4.27 -17.50 -13.43
N LEU A 78 3.67 -17.56 -12.24
CA LEU A 78 2.87 -16.47 -11.69
C LEU A 78 3.73 -15.22 -11.47
N LEU A 79 4.95 -15.37 -10.97
CA LEU A 79 5.90 -14.25 -10.82
C LEU A 79 6.24 -13.61 -12.17
N ARG A 80 6.47 -14.41 -13.22
CA ARG A 80 6.71 -13.88 -14.58
C ARG A 80 5.51 -13.09 -15.08
N LYS A 81 4.28 -13.61 -14.95
CA LYS A 81 3.05 -12.89 -15.32
C LYS A 81 2.88 -11.60 -14.51
N PHE A 82 3.14 -11.66 -13.21
CA PHE A 82 3.06 -10.51 -12.31
C PHE A 82 4.06 -9.40 -12.68
N LYS A 83 5.29 -9.76 -13.04
CA LYS A 83 6.30 -8.80 -13.52
C LYS A 83 5.98 -8.25 -14.91
N ALA A 84 5.46 -9.07 -15.81
CA ALA A 84 5.04 -8.65 -17.13
C ALA A 84 3.85 -7.67 -17.09
N GLY A 85 2.95 -7.83 -16.12
CA GLY A 85 1.81 -6.93 -15.86
C GLY A 85 2.13 -5.74 -14.96
N ASP A 86 3.37 -5.23 -14.98
CA ASP A 86 3.81 -4.08 -14.18
C ASP A 86 3.52 -4.22 -12.68
N TRP A 87 3.95 -5.34 -12.09
CA TRP A 87 3.81 -5.65 -10.66
C TRP A 87 2.36 -5.74 -10.19
N LYS A 88 1.46 -6.13 -11.10
CA LYS A 88 0.05 -6.37 -10.83
C LYS A 88 -0.43 -7.61 -11.58
N LEU A 89 -1.38 -8.29 -10.96
CA LEU A 89 -2.23 -9.28 -11.61
C LEU A 89 -3.67 -8.81 -11.50
N PRO A 90 -4.51 -9.02 -12.52
CA PRO A 90 -5.94 -8.81 -12.40
C PRO A 90 -6.48 -9.62 -11.22
N ALA A 91 -7.39 -9.04 -10.44
CA ALA A 91 -7.89 -9.69 -9.22
C ALA A 91 -8.61 -11.03 -9.50
N LYS A 92 -9.12 -11.21 -10.72
CA LYS A 92 -9.76 -12.46 -11.18
C LYS A 92 -8.73 -13.58 -11.44
N ASP A 93 -7.50 -13.22 -11.80
CA ASP A 93 -6.46 -14.14 -12.24
C ASP A 93 -5.40 -14.42 -11.16
N ASP A 94 -5.52 -13.75 -10.01
CA ASP A 94 -4.59 -13.92 -8.90
C ASP A 94 -5.10 -14.98 -7.91
N PRO A 95 -4.52 -16.20 -7.90
CA PRO A 95 -4.98 -17.29 -7.03
C PRO A 95 -4.73 -17.03 -5.55
N ARG A 96 -3.97 -15.98 -5.21
CA ARG A 96 -3.65 -15.62 -3.83
C ARG A 96 -4.76 -14.82 -3.16
N ILE A 97 -5.71 -14.28 -3.93
CA ILE A 97 -6.80 -13.44 -3.43
C ILE A 97 -7.94 -14.34 -2.94
N THR A 98 -8.39 -14.11 -1.71
CA THR A 98 -9.54 -14.82 -1.13
C THR A 98 -10.85 -14.40 -1.80
N PRO A 99 -11.93 -15.21 -1.77
CA PRO A 99 -13.23 -14.82 -2.33
C PRO A 99 -13.74 -13.49 -1.77
N LEU A 100 -13.72 -13.31 -0.45
CA LEU A 100 -14.03 -12.03 0.21
C LEU A 100 -13.07 -10.92 -0.25
N GLY A 101 -11.78 -11.23 -0.33
CA GLY A 101 -10.75 -10.31 -0.78
C GLY A 101 -10.97 -9.78 -2.20
N ARG A 102 -11.60 -10.54 -3.10
CA ARG A 102 -11.97 -10.04 -4.44
C ARG A 102 -12.97 -8.89 -4.34
N VAL A 103 -13.97 -9.02 -3.47
CA VAL A 103 -14.98 -7.97 -3.22
C VAL A 103 -14.32 -6.76 -2.56
N LEU A 104 -13.52 -6.97 -1.51
CA LEU A 104 -12.82 -5.89 -0.82
C LEU A 104 -11.92 -5.07 -1.76
N ARG A 105 -11.23 -5.74 -2.69
CA ARG A 105 -10.35 -5.08 -3.67
C ARG A 105 -11.12 -4.40 -4.79
N ALA A 106 -12.25 -4.96 -5.22
CA ALA A 106 -13.11 -4.33 -6.23
C ALA A 106 -13.72 -3.02 -5.72
N LEU A 107 -14.05 -2.96 -4.43
CA LEU A 107 -14.59 -1.78 -3.76
C LEU A 107 -13.51 -0.88 -3.12
N THR A 108 -12.22 -1.23 -3.24
CA THR A 108 -11.09 -0.55 -2.57
C THR A 108 -11.24 -0.47 -1.04
N ILE A 109 -12.08 -1.33 -0.46
CA ILE A 109 -12.31 -1.39 1.00
C ILE A 109 -11.07 -1.94 1.71
N ASP A 110 -10.28 -2.79 1.04
CA ASP A 110 -9.05 -3.33 1.64
C ASP A 110 -8.00 -2.25 1.96
N GLU A 111 -8.14 -1.05 1.41
CA GLU A 111 -7.22 0.07 1.61
C GLU A 111 -7.59 0.97 2.80
N PHE A 112 -8.74 0.79 3.44
CA PHE A 112 -9.19 1.62 4.56
C PHE A 112 -8.17 1.75 5.71
N PRO A 113 -7.43 0.69 6.09
CA PRO A 113 -6.37 0.80 7.10
C PRO A 113 -5.25 1.79 6.77
N GLN A 114 -5.09 2.21 5.51
CA GLN A 114 -4.15 3.27 5.13
C GLN A 114 -4.51 4.63 5.73
N ILE A 115 -5.75 4.83 6.19
CA ILE A 115 -6.13 6.03 6.95
C ILE A 115 -5.22 6.21 8.17
N TYR A 116 -4.81 5.13 8.82
CA TYR A 116 -3.82 5.19 9.90
C TYR A 116 -2.47 5.75 9.42
N ASN A 117 -2.00 5.36 8.22
CA ASN A 117 -0.78 5.92 7.65
C ASN A 117 -0.89 7.41 7.34
N VAL A 118 -2.08 7.87 6.91
CA VAL A 118 -2.35 9.29 6.73
C VAL A 118 -2.28 9.99 8.08
N LEU A 119 -2.96 9.49 9.11
CA LEU A 119 -2.94 10.08 10.45
C LEU A 119 -1.53 10.07 11.08
N ALA A 120 -0.75 9.01 10.87
CA ALA A 120 0.63 8.90 11.33
C ALA A 120 1.61 9.84 10.59
N GLY A 121 1.20 10.35 9.41
CA GLY A 121 2.03 11.24 8.60
C GLY A 121 2.94 10.52 7.59
N ASP A 122 2.86 9.19 7.52
CA ASP A 122 3.58 8.39 6.52
C ASP A 122 3.05 8.66 5.10
N MET A 123 1.75 8.93 4.97
CA MET A 123 1.05 9.13 3.71
C MET A 123 0.22 10.42 3.71
N SER A 124 -0.23 10.78 2.52
CA SER A 124 -1.16 11.89 2.23
C SER A 124 -2.42 11.31 1.59
N MET A 125 -3.59 11.91 1.80
CA MET A 125 -4.83 11.44 1.15
C MET A 125 -4.72 11.47 -0.38
N VAL A 126 -4.00 12.46 -0.90
CA VAL A 126 -3.71 12.61 -2.33
C VAL A 126 -2.20 12.74 -2.50
N GLY A 127 -1.57 11.81 -3.22
CA GLY A 127 -0.14 11.81 -3.46
C GLY A 127 0.32 10.70 -4.41
N PRO A 128 1.59 10.74 -4.85
CA PRO A 128 2.20 9.66 -5.62
C PRO A 128 2.07 8.28 -4.95
N ARG A 129 2.06 7.22 -5.75
CA ARG A 129 1.97 5.84 -5.27
C ARG A 129 3.21 5.44 -4.49
N ALA A 130 3.02 4.74 -3.36
CA ALA A 130 4.11 4.11 -2.62
C ALA A 130 4.53 2.78 -3.26
N TYR A 131 5.74 2.73 -3.81
CA TYR A 131 6.29 1.56 -4.51
C TYR A 131 6.99 0.58 -3.55
N LEU A 132 7.12 -0.69 -3.94
CA LEU A 132 8.08 -1.57 -3.27
C LEU A 132 9.50 -1.16 -3.66
N GLY A 133 10.47 -1.30 -2.76
CA GLY A 133 11.88 -1.02 -3.10
C GLY A 133 12.37 -1.82 -4.31
N ARG A 134 12.01 -3.11 -4.40
CA ARG A 134 12.32 -3.98 -5.55
C ARG A 134 11.63 -3.55 -6.85
N GLU A 135 10.35 -3.14 -6.77
CA GLU A 135 9.58 -2.62 -7.92
C GLU A 135 10.23 -1.36 -8.46
N LEU A 136 10.60 -0.45 -7.54
CA LEU A 136 11.22 0.82 -7.89
C LEU A 136 12.60 0.63 -8.54
N ALA A 137 13.45 -0.25 -7.98
CA ALA A 137 14.76 -0.55 -8.53
C ALA A 137 14.68 -1.14 -9.96
N GLU A 138 13.77 -2.11 -10.17
CA GLU A 138 13.56 -2.70 -11.50
C GLU A 138 12.98 -1.68 -12.50
N GLN A 139 12.07 -0.81 -12.06
CA GLN A 139 11.52 0.24 -12.94
C GLN A 139 12.55 1.30 -13.34
N VAL A 140 13.45 1.71 -12.43
CA VAL A 140 14.54 2.64 -12.75
C VAL A 140 15.52 2.04 -13.74
N GLN A 141 15.80 0.73 -13.64
CA GLN A 141 16.63 0.03 -14.64
C GLN A 141 15.92 -0.06 -16.00
N LYS A 142 14.63 -0.41 -16.01
CA LYS A 142 13.84 -0.56 -17.25
C LYS A 142 13.60 0.78 -17.96
N TYR A 143 13.44 1.87 -17.21
CA TYR A 143 13.18 3.21 -17.74
C TYR A 143 14.15 4.25 -17.17
N PRO A 144 15.42 4.31 -17.61
CA PRO A 144 16.43 5.19 -17.02
C PRO A 144 16.06 6.69 -16.99
N ARG A 145 15.19 7.12 -17.92
CA ARG A 145 14.68 8.50 -17.99
C ARG A 145 13.85 8.91 -16.77
N THR A 146 13.24 7.96 -16.06
CA THR A 146 12.40 8.23 -14.87
C THR A 146 13.22 8.49 -13.61
N LYS A 147 14.56 8.31 -13.64
CA LYS A 147 15.44 8.61 -12.51
C LYS A 147 15.29 10.05 -12.02
N LYS A 148 15.04 11.00 -12.92
CA LYS A 148 14.78 12.42 -12.60
C LYS A 148 13.44 12.64 -11.88
N MET A 149 12.49 11.71 -12.03
CA MET A 149 11.18 11.74 -11.37
C MET A 149 11.18 11.00 -10.04
N LEU A 150 12.29 10.34 -9.69
CA LEU A 150 12.38 9.54 -8.49
C LEU A 150 12.21 10.39 -7.23
N ASP A 151 12.76 11.60 -7.24
CA ASP A 151 12.59 12.59 -6.17
C ASP A 151 11.12 12.97 -6.00
N LEU A 152 10.34 13.04 -7.09
CA LEU A 152 8.90 13.32 -7.03
C LEU A 152 8.13 12.13 -6.43
N VAL A 153 8.50 10.90 -6.79
CA VAL A 153 7.89 9.68 -6.24
C VAL A 153 8.24 9.50 -4.77
N MET A 154 9.45 9.89 -4.37
CA MET A 154 9.92 9.88 -2.98
C MET A 154 9.52 11.11 -2.18
N GLN A 155 8.69 12.02 -2.71
CA GLN A 155 8.18 13.16 -1.95
C GLN A 155 6.97 12.83 -1.05
N VAL A 156 6.50 11.57 -1.05
CA VAL A 156 5.27 11.20 -0.35
C VAL A 156 5.52 10.88 1.12
N GLY A 157 5.08 11.80 1.98
CA GLY A 157 5.07 11.73 3.44
C GLY A 157 5.20 13.12 4.05
N THR A 158 4.69 13.30 5.27
CA THR A 158 4.78 14.56 6.01
C THR A 158 6.18 14.76 6.59
N ILE A 159 6.48 15.98 7.02
CA ILE A 159 7.69 16.51 7.66
C ILE A 159 8.56 15.47 8.40
N SER A 160 9.84 15.44 8.00
CA SER A 160 11.04 15.12 8.78
C SER A 160 10.84 14.41 10.12
N LYS A 161 11.17 13.11 10.17
CA LYS A 161 12.03 12.63 11.25
C LYS A 161 13.46 12.70 10.72
N SER A 162 14.23 13.66 11.24
CA SER A 162 15.68 13.75 11.07
C SER A 162 16.30 12.44 11.53
N TYR A 163 16.69 11.57 10.58
CA TYR A 163 17.61 10.47 10.83
C TYR A 163 18.60 10.43 9.66
N GLY A 164 19.86 10.61 10.04
CA GLY A 164 20.95 10.90 9.13
C GLY A 164 21.48 9.70 8.35
N LYS A 165 22.17 10.10 7.29
CA LYS A 165 23.14 9.39 6.44
C LYS A 165 22.59 8.44 5.35
N PRO A 166 23.16 8.52 4.13
CA PRO A 166 22.72 7.74 3.00
C PRO A 166 23.35 6.34 3.01
N LEU A 167 22.64 5.42 2.34
CA LEU A 167 23.15 4.12 1.85
C LEU A 167 24.26 4.31 0.81
#